data_AF-A0A3B4X725-F1
#
_entry.id   AF-A0A3B4X725-F1
#
_cell.length_a   1.000
_cell.length_b   1.000
_cell.length_c   1.000
_cell.angle_alpha   90.00
_cell.angle_beta   90.00
_cell.angle_gamma   90.00
#
_symmetry.space_group_name_H-M   'P 1'
#
loop_
_entity.id
_entity.type
_entity.pdbx_description
1 polymer ?
#
loop_
_entity_poly.entity_id
_entity_poly.type
_entity_poly.pdbx_seq_one_letter_code
_entity_poly.pdbx_strand_id
1 'polypeptide(L)'
;TSFRPIACANHRECRMTIFERENFLGRKGELSDDYPSLQAMGWCNNEVGSLRIQSGAFVCYQYPGYRGYQYIMECDRHCGEYKHFREFGSHCQTPQIQSIRRIQQ
;
A
#
# COMPACT_ATOMS: atom_id res chain seq x y z
N THR A 1 4.61 2.16 -24.10
CA THR A 1 3.85 2.78 -22.99
C THR A 1 2.44 2.23 -23.03
N SER A 2 1.90 1.75 -21.92
CA SER A 2 0.55 1.16 -21.85
C SER A 2 -0.25 1.80 -20.71
N PHE A 3 -1.58 1.72 -20.81
CA PHE A 3 -2.51 2.21 -19.79
C PHE A 3 -3.46 1.08 -19.40
N ARG A 4 -3.88 1.06 -18.13
CA ARG A 4 -4.92 0.14 -17.64
C ARG A 4 -5.81 0.87 -16.63
N PRO A 5 -7.12 0.61 -16.61
CA PRO A 5 -8.00 1.11 -15.57
C PRO A 5 -7.71 0.41 -14.22
N ILE A 6 -8.07 1.10 -13.14
CA ILE A 6 -8.07 0.57 -11.76
C ILE A 6 -9.54 0.35 -11.38
N ALA A 7 -10.07 -0.81 -11.75
CA ALA A 7 -11.51 -1.10 -11.69
C ALA A 7 -12.04 -1.15 -10.25
N CYS A 8 -11.21 -1.60 -9.31
CA CYS A 8 -11.57 -1.72 -7.90
C CYS A 8 -11.48 -0.41 -7.10
N ALA A 9 -11.06 0.71 -7.70
CA ALA A 9 -10.97 1.98 -6.98
C ALA A 9 -12.38 2.44 -6.52
N ASN A 10 -12.60 2.47 -5.21
CA ASN A 10 -13.82 3.01 -4.61
C ASN A 10 -13.45 3.82 -3.37
N HIS A 11 -13.33 5.15 -3.53
CA HIS A 11 -12.83 6.03 -2.47
C HIS A 11 -13.67 5.98 -1.18
N ARG A 12 -14.96 5.61 -1.25
CA ARG A 12 -15.85 5.55 -0.08
C ARG A 12 -15.69 4.28 0.74
N GLU A 13 -15.07 3.24 0.17
CA GLU A 13 -14.93 1.93 0.79
C GLU A 13 -13.53 1.37 0.51
N CYS A 14 -12.52 2.05 1.04
CA CYS A 14 -11.13 1.62 0.97
C CYS A 14 -10.68 1.08 2.33
N ARG A 15 -10.15 -0.15 2.35
CA ARG A 15 -9.57 -0.73 3.56
C ARG A 15 -8.32 -1.53 3.21
N MET A 16 -7.26 -1.26 3.95
CA MET A 16 -5.98 -1.97 3.84
C MET A 16 -5.45 -2.33 5.24
N THR A 17 -4.70 -3.42 5.32
CA THR A 17 -3.83 -3.72 6.46
C THR A 17 -2.38 -3.81 6.00
N ILE A 18 -1.50 -3.08 6.65
CA ILE A 18 -0.04 -3.18 6.46
C ILE A 18 0.58 -4.00 7.59
N PHE A 19 1.65 -4.73 7.28
CA PHE A 19 2.38 -5.57 8.22
C PHE A 19 3.86 -5.23 8.19
N GLU A 20 4.48 -5.32 9.35
CA GLU A 20 5.90 -5.02 9.54
C GLU A 20 6.81 -5.98 8.78
N ARG A 21 6.44 -7.27 8.71
CA ARG A 21 7.22 -8.31 8.05
C ARG A 21 6.47 -8.91 6.88
N GLU A 22 7.19 -9.63 6.03
CA GLU A 22 6.62 -10.44 4.95
C GLU A 22 5.68 -11.51 5.51
N ASN A 23 4.83 -12.07 4.64
CA ASN A 23 3.86 -13.13 4.96
C ASN A 23 2.84 -12.76 6.05
N PHE A 24 2.49 -11.48 6.17
CA PHE A 24 1.48 -10.95 7.11
C PHE A 24 1.87 -11.15 8.58
N LEU A 25 3.15 -11.02 8.88
CA LEU A 25 3.71 -11.23 10.22
C LEU A 25 4.12 -9.91 10.90
N GLY A 26 4.24 -9.96 12.23
CA GLY A 26 4.69 -8.82 13.04
C GLY A 26 3.57 -7.85 13.37
N ARG A 27 3.92 -6.61 13.71
CA ARG A 27 2.92 -5.57 14.01
C ARG A 27 2.08 -5.28 12.75
N LYS A 28 0.78 -5.06 12.95
CA LYS A 28 -0.14 -4.63 11.88
C LYS A 28 -0.70 -3.24 12.13
N GLY A 29 -1.04 -2.55 11.04
CA GLY A 29 -1.78 -1.29 11.05
C GLY A 29 -2.94 -1.37 10.07
N GLU A 30 -4.12 -0.90 10.46
CA GLU A 30 -5.30 -0.84 9.60
C GLU A 30 -5.50 0.59 9.09
N LEU A 31 -5.71 0.73 7.78
CA LEU A 31 -5.77 2.00 7.08
C LEU A 31 -7.08 2.10 6.29
N SER A 32 -7.81 3.19 6.49
CA SER A 32 -9.03 3.56 5.77
C SER A 32 -8.96 4.94 5.10
N ASP A 33 -7.90 5.70 5.37
CA ASP A 33 -7.74 7.09 4.96
C ASP A 33 -6.39 7.35 4.29
N ASP A 34 -6.14 8.62 3.98
CA ASP A 34 -4.89 9.06 3.36
C ASP A 34 -3.89 9.44 4.45
N TYR A 35 -2.68 8.88 4.36
CA TYR A 35 -1.61 9.05 5.33
C TYR A 35 -0.39 9.66 4.65
N PRO A 36 -0.19 10.99 4.73
CA PRO A 36 1.00 11.65 4.19
C PRO A 36 2.27 11.28 4.96
N SER A 37 2.16 10.69 6.15
CA SER A 37 3.26 10.07 6.88
C SER A 37 2.74 8.90 7.71
N LEU A 38 3.27 7.69 7.46
CA LEU A 38 2.97 6.51 8.30
C LEU A 38 3.53 6.67 9.72
N GLN A 39 4.66 7.36 9.87
CA GLN A 39 5.26 7.64 11.17
C GLN A 39 4.36 8.53 12.02
N ALA A 40 3.74 9.55 11.41
CA ALA A 40 2.76 10.39 12.10
C ALA A 40 1.50 9.62 12.52
N MET A 41 1.14 8.55 11.82
CA MET A 41 0.07 7.61 12.20
C MET A 41 0.48 6.71 13.38
N GLY A 42 1.77 6.61 13.71
CA GLY A 42 2.30 5.74 14.76
C GLY A 42 2.94 4.44 14.24
N TRP A 43 3.20 4.35 12.94
CA TRP A 43 4.01 3.28 12.34
C TRP A 43 5.50 3.55 12.61
N CYS A 44 6.14 2.70 13.41
CA CYS A 44 7.50 2.98 13.91
C CYS A 44 8.62 2.70 12.89
N ASN A 45 8.35 1.93 11.83
CA ASN A 45 9.34 1.57 10.82
C ASN A 45 9.14 2.43 9.55
N ASN A 46 10.18 2.54 8.71
CA ASN A 46 10.10 3.13 7.38
C ASN A 46 9.68 2.10 6.29
N GLU A 47 9.47 0.86 6.70
CA GLU A 47 9.23 -0.28 5.82
C GLU A 47 7.86 -0.91 6.09
N VAL A 48 7.31 -1.53 5.04
CA VAL A 48 6.13 -2.38 5.08
C VAL A 48 6.51 -3.69 4.38
N GLY A 49 6.58 -4.78 5.14
CA GLY A 49 7.01 -6.08 4.62
C GLY A 49 5.93 -6.80 3.81
N SER A 50 4.66 -6.64 4.18
CA SER A 50 3.52 -7.17 3.42
C SER A 50 2.26 -6.36 3.66
N LEU A 51 1.27 -6.51 2.79
CA LEU A 51 0.01 -5.79 2.88
C LEU A 51 -1.17 -6.59 2.34
N ARG A 52 -2.37 -6.28 2.87
CA ARG A 52 -3.64 -6.84 2.44
C ARG A 52 -4.60 -5.71 2.08
N ILE A 53 -5.12 -5.72 0.86
CA ILE A 53 -6.16 -4.78 0.43
C ILE A 53 -7.51 -5.49 0.52
N GLN A 54 -8.29 -5.16 1.55
CA GLN A 54 -9.61 -5.76 1.71
C GLN A 54 -10.64 -5.14 0.76
N SER A 55 -10.51 -3.86 0.43
CA SER A 55 -11.38 -3.17 -0.52
C SER A 55 -10.72 -1.92 -1.08
N GLY A 56 -11.11 -1.53 -2.29
CA GLY A 56 -10.60 -0.33 -2.93
C GLY A 56 -9.23 -0.52 -3.59
N ALA A 57 -8.56 0.60 -3.83
CA ALA A 57 -7.19 0.65 -4.31
C ALA A 57 -6.41 1.79 -3.65
N PHE A 58 -5.11 1.57 -3.49
CA PHE A 58 -4.20 2.50 -2.83
C PHE A 58 -2.96 2.75 -3.68
N VAL A 59 -2.33 3.90 -3.49
CA VAL A 59 -0.97 4.16 -3.93
C VAL A 59 -0.08 4.25 -2.69
N CYS A 60 0.95 3.40 -2.65
CA CYS A 60 2.02 3.44 -1.66
C CYS A 60 3.22 4.20 -2.22
N TYR A 61 3.86 5.00 -1.37
CA TYR A 61 4.97 5.88 -1.73
C TYR A 61 6.18 5.63 -0.84
N GLN A 62 7.36 5.70 -1.46
CA GLN A 62 8.63 5.50 -0.77
C GLN A 62 8.88 6.51 0.36
N TYR A 63 8.53 7.79 0.16
CA TYR A 63 8.80 8.87 1.11
C TYR A 63 7.52 9.52 1.64
N PRO A 64 7.59 10.26 2.77
CA PRO A 64 6.47 11.07 3.25
C PRO A 64 6.07 12.15 2.23
N GLY A 65 4.78 12.51 2.27
CA GLY A 65 4.19 13.52 1.39
C GLY A 65 4.00 13.05 -0.04
N TYR A 66 3.79 11.75 -0.26
CA TYR A 66 3.50 11.14 -1.56
C TYR A 66 4.61 11.29 -2.60
N ARG A 67 5.87 11.07 -2.17
CA ARG A 67 7.07 11.25 -2.99
C ARG A 67 7.85 9.96 -3.22
N GLY A 68 8.71 9.98 -4.24
CA GLY A 68 9.55 8.85 -4.62
C GLY A 68 8.82 7.84 -5.50
N TYR A 69 9.26 6.58 -5.46
CA TYR A 69 8.62 5.50 -6.19
C TYR A 69 7.18 5.27 -5.72
N GLN A 70 6.33 4.86 -6.67
CA GLN A 70 4.89 4.67 -6.46
C GLN A 70 4.52 3.23 -6.79
N TYR A 71 3.68 2.64 -5.95
CA TYR A 71 3.22 1.27 -6.10
C TYR A 71 1.70 1.24 -5.94
N ILE A 72 0.99 0.71 -6.94
CA ILE A 72 -0.47 0.61 -6.93
C ILE A 72 -0.85 -0.74 -6.32
N MET A 73 -1.65 -0.71 -5.26
CA MET A 73 -2.18 -1.89 -4.59
C MET A 73 -3.69 -1.97 -4.81
N GLU A 74 -4.13 -3.06 -5.39
CA GLU A 74 -5.53 -3.28 -5.78
C GLU A 74 -6.11 -4.48 -5.03
N CYS A 75 -7.38 -4.42 -4.64
CA CYS A 75 -8.06 -5.54 -3.97
C CYS A 75 -8.36 -6.72 -4.92
N ASP A 76 -8.46 -6.49 -6.22
CA ASP A 76 -8.73 -7.51 -7.24
C ASP A 76 -7.46 -8.20 -7.78
N ARG A 77 -6.28 -7.62 -7.55
CA ARG A 77 -4.97 -8.22 -7.86
C ARG A 77 -4.49 -9.07 -6.71
N HIS A 78 -3.96 -10.26 -7.03
CA HIS A 78 -3.44 -11.21 -6.03
C HIS A 78 -4.44 -11.53 -4.90
N CYS A 79 -5.76 -11.44 -5.19
CA CYS A 79 -6.81 -11.52 -4.16
C CYS A 79 -6.62 -10.52 -3.00
N GLY A 80 -6.04 -9.35 -3.30
CA GLY A 80 -5.68 -8.33 -2.33
C GLY A 80 -4.48 -8.70 -1.44
N GLU A 81 -3.80 -9.81 -1.66
CA GLU A 81 -2.71 -10.31 -0.82
C GLU A 81 -1.34 -10.05 -1.46
N TYR A 82 -0.51 -9.24 -0.80
CA TYR A 82 0.87 -8.95 -1.23
C TYR A 82 1.82 -9.39 -0.11
N LYS A 83 2.33 -10.62 -0.22
CA LYS A 83 3.07 -11.31 0.85
C LYS A 83 4.53 -10.88 0.94
N HIS A 84 5.08 -10.42 -0.18
CA HIS A 84 6.47 -10.00 -0.31
C HIS A 84 6.55 -8.61 -0.95
N PHE A 85 7.51 -7.78 -0.56
CA PHE A 85 7.65 -6.44 -1.13
C PHE A 85 7.91 -6.46 -2.64
N ARG A 86 8.45 -7.56 -3.18
CA ARG A 86 8.66 -7.75 -4.61
C ARG A 86 7.35 -7.85 -5.41
N GLU A 87 6.24 -8.14 -4.74
CA GLU A 87 4.90 -8.20 -5.35
C GLU A 87 4.28 -6.80 -5.47
N PHE A 88 4.84 -5.77 -4.81
CA PHE A 88 4.35 -4.39 -4.88
C PHE A 88 4.50 -3.79 -6.27
N GLY A 89 5.42 -4.32 -7.08
CA GLY A 89 5.62 -3.93 -8.47
C GLY A 89 6.93 -4.46 -9.03
N SER A 90 7.04 -4.58 -10.36
CA SER A 90 8.20 -5.14 -11.06
C SER A 90 9.53 -4.42 -10.78
N HIS A 91 9.48 -3.15 -10.36
CA HIS A 91 10.65 -2.34 -10.04
C HIS A 91 10.79 -2.06 -8.53
N CYS A 92 10.01 -2.73 -7.68
CA CYS A 92 10.13 -2.59 -6.24
C CYS A 92 11.44 -3.25 -5.76
N GLN A 93 12.44 -2.42 -5.44
CA GLN A 93 13.76 -2.87 -4.97
C GLN A 93 13.89 -2.84 -3.44
N THR A 94 12.95 -2.19 -2.75
CA THR A 94 12.99 -1.95 -1.31
C THR A 94 11.59 -2.03 -0.70
N PRO A 95 11.43 -2.55 0.52
CA PRO A 95 10.16 -2.53 1.26
C PRO A 95 9.81 -1.14 1.83
N GLN A 96 10.60 -0.11 1.55
CA GLN A 96 10.39 1.24 2.07
C GLN A 96 9.09 1.85 1.56
N ILE A 97 8.16 2.11 2.49
CA ILE A 97 6.88 2.79 2.26
C ILE A 97 6.65 3.73 3.45
N GLN A 98 6.47 5.03 3.19
CA GLN A 98 6.33 6.05 4.24
C GLN A 98 5.11 6.95 4.07
N SER A 99 4.41 6.90 2.93
CA SER A 99 3.08 7.51 2.79
C SER A 99 2.18 6.70 1.88
N ILE A 100 0.87 6.82 2.10
CA ILE A 100 -0.15 6.00 1.45
C ILE A 100 -1.38 6.87 1.20
N ARG A 101 -2.01 6.75 0.03
CA ARG A 101 -3.32 7.37 -0.23
C ARG A 101 -4.24 6.46 -1.01
N ARG A 102 -5.54 6.66 -0.87
CA ARG A 102 -6.58 6.01 -1.64
C ARG A 102 -6.57 6.55 -3.07
N ILE A 103 -6.92 5.68 -4.01
CA ILE A 103 -7.18 6.08 -5.40
C ILE A 103 -8.64 6.51 -5.50
N GLN A 104 -8.86 7.72 -6.02
CA GLN A 104 -10.19 8.24 -6.33
C GLN A 104 -10.47 7.98 -7.82
N GLN A 105 -11.67 7.48 -8.12
CA GLN A 105 -12.21 7.42 -9.48
C GLN A 105 -12.73 8.79 -9.90
#